data_AF-A0A926A7G9-F1
#
_entry.id   AF-A0A926A7G9-F1
#
_cell.length_a   1.000
_cell.length_b   1.000
_cell.length_c   1.000
_cell.angle_alpha   90.00
_cell.angle_beta   90.00
_cell.angle_gamma   90.00
#
_symmetry.space_group_name_H-M   'P 1'
#
loop_
_entity.id
_entity.type
_entity.pdbx_description
1 polymer ?
#
loop_
_entity_poly.entity_id
_entity_poly.type
_entity_poly.pdbx_seq_one_letter_code
_entity_poly.pdbx_strand_id
1 'polypeptide(L)'
;MFPARICSTILALAITPLVAADLTISDDAPLELPKPGAHQLRILTPHLLELTLITTKKTPAAPPDPWNLVDRQNRLHAPDPKTFQVLVDGKPVAVQSVGFKRRVLYAPLKERDLRIGNYLYLQLGGLITSNQTAEVRTTDPKLWPASTRFSARDDPLRWSPAIHVNQAGYLPAFPKTALVGYYLGSFGELEVVKAISQGGETSSGFQVLDRDGKVAFAGRLKPRGDQGFPFATY
;
A
#
# COMPACT_ATOMS: atom_id res chain seq x y z
N MET A 1 23.48 -65.10 -37.24
CA MET A 1 23.14 -64.87 -35.82
C MET A 1 23.86 -63.59 -35.38
N PHE A 2 23.16 -62.44 -35.40
CA PHE A 2 23.63 -61.15 -34.89
C PHE A 2 22.39 -60.39 -34.40
N PRO A 3 22.27 -59.98 -33.14
CA PRO A 3 21.17 -59.13 -32.72
C PRO A 3 21.57 -57.65 -32.80
N ALA A 4 20.74 -56.86 -33.49
CA ALA A 4 20.82 -55.41 -33.50
C ALA A 4 20.31 -54.85 -32.17
N ARG A 5 21.13 -54.04 -31.48
CA ARG A 5 20.73 -53.28 -30.29
C ARG A 5 20.21 -51.91 -30.71
N ILE A 6 18.93 -51.65 -30.46
CA ILE A 6 18.32 -50.33 -30.59
C ILE A 6 18.66 -49.55 -29.32
N CYS A 7 19.46 -48.49 -29.46
CA CYS A 7 19.80 -47.57 -28.39
C CYS A 7 18.73 -46.47 -28.36
N SER A 8 17.77 -46.56 -27.43
CA SER A 8 16.80 -45.50 -27.19
C SER A 8 17.44 -44.37 -26.37
N THR A 9 17.71 -43.24 -27.02
CA THR A 9 18.13 -42.00 -26.36
C THR A 9 16.91 -41.30 -25.79
N ILE A 10 16.76 -41.27 -24.47
CA ILE A 10 15.72 -40.51 -23.78
C ILE A 10 16.19 -39.04 -23.70
N LEU A 11 15.52 -38.16 -24.45
CA LEU A 11 15.73 -36.71 -24.37
C LEU A 11 14.93 -36.16 -23.18
N ALA A 12 15.60 -35.90 -22.05
CA ALA A 12 14.99 -35.27 -20.89
C ALA A 12 14.84 -33.75 -21.14
N LEU A 13 13.62 -33.30 -21.38
CA LEU A 13 13.28 -31.88 -21.50
C LEU A 13 13.29 -31.25 -20.11
N ALA A 14 14.34 -30.50 -19.77
CA ALA A 14 14.42 -29.75 -18.52
C ALA A 14 13.44 -28.56 -18.57
N ILE A 15 12.30 -28.71 -17.91
CA ILE A 15 11.34 -27.61 -17.71
C ILE A 15 11.86 -26.76 -16.54
N THR A 16 12.62 -25.70 -16.85
CA THR A 16 12.95 -24.67 -15.87
C THR A 16 11.68 -23.85 -15.56
N PRO A 17 11.22 -23.79 -14.30
CA PRO A 17 10.08 -22.96 -13.95
C PRO A 17 10.43 -21.49 -14.19
N LEU A 18 9.62 -20.82 -15.01
CA LEU A 18 9.70 -19.38 -15.21
C LEU A 18 9.28 -18.70 -13.89
N VAL A 19 10.26 -18.22 -13.13
CA VAL A 19 9.98 -17.42 -11.93
C VAL A 19 9.42 -16.09 -12.42
N ALA A 20 8.12 -15.88 -12.25
CA ALA A 20 7.50 -14.58 -12.48
C ALA A 20 8.16 -13.56 -11.53
N ALA A 21 8.72 -12.48 -12.10
CA ALA A 21 9.33 -11.43 -11.31
C ALA A 21 8.30 -10.78 -10.38
N ASP A 22 8.67 -10.61 -9.11
CA ASP A 22 7.86 -9.86 -8.15
C ASP A 22 7.83 -8.37 -8.58
N LEU A 23 6.64 -7.79 -8.67
CA LEU A 23 6.42 -6.41 -9.14
C LEU A 23 6.25 -5.46 -7.96
N THR A 24 7.11 -5.55 -6.96
CA THR A 24 7.05 -4.66 -5.80
C THR A 24 7.32 -3.21 -6.21
N ILE A 25 6.48 -2.28 -5.79
CA ILE A 25 6.70 -0.83 -5.96
C ILE A 25 7.71 -0.38 -4.89
N SER A 26 8.79 0.27 -5.33
CA SER A 26 9.78 0.89 -4.43
C SER A 26 9.60 2.40 -4.35
N ASP A 27 9.94 2.97 -3.19
CA ASP A 27 10.00 4.41 -2.97
C ASP A 27 11.31 5.04 -3.49
N ASP A 28 12.30 4.21 -3.87
CA ASP A 28 13.61 4.66 -4.37
C ASP A 28 13.52 5.26 -5.79
N ALA A 29 12.47 4.91 -6.55
CA ALA A 29 12.24 5.36 -7.91
C ALA A 29 10.86 6.03 -8.05
N PRO A 30 10.62 7.17 -7.39
CA PRO A 30 9.28 7.76 -7.28
C PRO A 30 8.70 8.26 -8.63
N LEU A 31 9.54 8.40 -9.66
CA LEU A 31 9.15 8.78 -11.01
C LEU A 31 8.85 7.57 -11.91
N GLU A 32 9.15 6.35 -11.46
CA GLU A 32 8.82 5.15 -12.21
C GLU A 32 7.32 4.91 -12.18
N LEU A 33 6.70 4.79 -13.36
CA LEU A 33 5.28 4.49 -13.45
C LEU A 33 5.08 2.98 -13.25
N PRO A 34 4.41 2.53 -12.16
CA PRO A 34 4.27 1.11 -11.86
C PRO A 34 3.37 0.42 -12.88
N LYS A 35 3.72 -0.81 -13.25
CA LYS A 35 3.00 -1.63 -14.25
C LYS A 35 1.77 -2.31 -13.63
N PRO A 36 0.76 -2.73 -14.42
CA PRO A 36 -0.28 -3.63 -13.92
C PRO A 36 0.32 -4.88 -13.25
N GLY A 37 -0.21 -5.27 -12.10
CA GLY A 37 0.33 -6.31 -11.22
C GLY A 37 1.31 -5.80 -10.17
N ALA A 38 1.80 -4.57 -10.31
CA ALA A 38 2.68 -3.98 -9.31
C ALA A 38 1.94 -3.71 -8.00
N HIS A 39 2.62 -3.91 -6.87
CA HIS A 39 2.00 -3.85 -5.56
C HIS A 39 2.95 -3.37 -4.47
N GLN A 40 2.37 -2.91 -3.36
CA GLN A 40 3.13 -2.39 -2.21
C GLN A 40 2.33 -2.58 -0.92
N LEU A 41 3.04 -2.80 0.19
CA LEU A 41 2.48 -2.60 1.53
C LEU A 41 3.07 -1.33 2.13
N ARG A 42 2.24 -0.50 2.76
CA ARG A 42 2.69 0.62 3.60
C ARG A 42 2.06 0.54 4.98
N ILE A 43 2.82 0.97 5.98
CA ILE A 43 2.35 1.21 7.34
C ILE A 43 2.08 2.71 7.45
N LEU A 44 0.82 3.11 7.29
CA LEU A 44 0.42 4.52 7.36
C LEU A 44 0.46 5.03 8.80
N THR A 45 0.01 4.19 9.74
CA THR A 45 0.09 4.39 11.19
C THR A 45 0.33 3.04 11.87
N PRO A 46 0.67 3.01 13.17
CA PRO A 46 0.84 1.76 13.92
C PRO A 46 -0.32 0.76 13.81
N HIS A 47 -1.54 1.21 13.52
CA HIS A 47 -2.71 0.34 13.42
C HIS A 47 -3.38 0.36 12.03
N LEU A 48 -2.76 0.98 11.02
CA LEU A 48 -3.36 1.13 9.69
C LEU A 48 -2.36 0.79 8.60
N LEU A 49 -2.68 -0.28 7.86
CA LEU A 49 -1.95 -0.71 6.68
C LEU A 49 -2.64 -0.22 5.40
N GLU A 50 -1.86 0.08 4.38
CA GLU A 50 -2.33 0.30 3.00
C GLU A 50 -1.69 -0.74 2.08
N LEU A 51 -2.51 -1.55 1.41
CA LEU A 51 -2.09 -2.42 0.33
C LEU A 51 -2.43 -1.73 -0.98
N THR A 52 -1.40 -1.49 -1.80
CA THR A 52 -1.56 -0.97 -3.15
C THR A 52 -1.49 -2.11 -4.15
N LEU A 53 -2.41 -2.13 -5.12
CA LEU A 53 -2.35 -2.99 -6.30
C LEU A 53 -2.71 -2.19 -7.55
N ILE A 54 -1.78 -2.16 -8.50
CA ILE A 54 -2.00 -1.55 -9.81
C ILE A 54 -2.70 -2.56 -10.70
N THR A 55 -3.89 -2.21 -11.17
CA THR A 55 -4.66 -3.05 -12.09
C THR A 55 -4.92 -2.35 -13.42
N THR A 56 -5.53 -3.07 -14.35
CA THR A 56 -6.01 -2.52 -15.61
C THR A 56 -7.36 -3.15 -15.96
N LYS A 57 -7.94 -2.74 -17.09
CA LYS A 57 -9.09 -3.41 -17.69
C LYS A 57 -8.58 -4.20 -18.89
N LYS A 58 -9.01 -5.46 -19.05
CA LYS A 58 -8.64 -6.29 -20.22
C LYS A 58 -9.09 -5.64 -21.54
N THR A 59 -10.29 -5.05 -21.54
CA THR A 59 -10.83 -4.27 -22.65
C THR A 59 -11.48 -2.98 -22.11
N PRO A 60 -11.81 -2.00 -22.96
CA PRO A 60 -12.54 -0.80 -22.52
C PRO A 60 -13.88 -1.10 -21.83
N ALA A 61 -14.57 -2.16 -22.23
CA ALA A 61 -15.88 -2.55 -21.69
C ALA A 61 -15.80 -3.50 -20.48
N ALA A 62 -14.73 -4.29 -20.34
CA ALA A 62 -14.56 -5.21 -19.21
C ALA A 62 -14.46 -4.45 -17.87
N PRO A 63 -14.95 -4.98 -16.75
CA PRO A 63 -14.67 -4.37 -15.44
C PRO A 63 -13.15 -4.42 -15.10
N PRO A 64 -12.68 -3.60 -14.14
CA PRO A 64 -11.35 -3.79 -13.55
C PRO A 64 -11.22 -5.19 -12.94
N ASP A 65 -10.03 -5.78 -12.99
CA ASP A 65 -9.75 -7.12 -12.47
C ASP A 65 -8.26 -7.22 -12.07
N PRO A 66 -7.89 -7.67 -10.86
CA PRO A 66 -8.75 -7.98 -9.70
C PRO A 66 -9.23 -6.71 -8.97
N TRP A 67 -9.85 -6.90 -7.79
CA TRP A 67 -10.35 -5.85 -6.88
C TRP A 67 -11.46 -4.98 -7.47
N ASN A 68 -12.42 -5.61 -8.15
CA ASN A 68 -13.67 -4.95 -8.53
C ASN A 68 -14.67 -4.89 -7.35
N LEU A 69 -14.39 -4.04 -6.37
CA LEU A 69 -15.10 -4.02 -5.09
C LEU A 69 -16.27 -3.03 -5.03
N VAL A 70 -16.53 -2.27 -6.10
CA VAL A 70 -17.61 -1.29 -6.15
C VAL A 70 -18.60 -1.72 -7.22
N ASP A 71 -19.87 -1.86 -6.84
CA ASP A 71 -20.94 -2.27 -7.76
C ASP A 71 -21.43 -1.10 -8.64
N ARG A 72 -22.37 -1.40 -9.54
CA ARG A 72 -22.95 -0.40 -10.46
C ARG A 72 -23.79 0.66 -9.75
N GLN A 73 -24.14 0.45 -8.48
CA GLN A 73 -24.86 1.39 -7.63
C GLN A 73 -23.89 2.20 -6.74
N ASN A 74 -22.59 2.16 -7.04
CA ASN A 74 -21.52 2.82 -6.26
C ASN A 74 -21.43 2.34 -4.80
N ARG A 75 -21.90 1.12 -4.51
CA ARG A 75 -21.76 0.54 -3.17
C ARG A 75 -20.47 -0.27 -3.08
N LEU A 76 -19.73 -0.05 -2.00
CA LEU A 76 -18.54 -0.82 -1.67
C LEU A 76 -18.92 -2.18 -1.09
N HIS A 77 -18.43 -3.24 -1.72
CA HIS A 77 -18.41 -4.61 -1.22
C HIS A 77 -16.99 -4.92 -0.75
N ALA A 78 -16.65 -4.44 0.45
CA ALA A 78 -15.33 -4.67 1.03
C ALA A 78 -15.15 -6.17 1.34
N PRO A 79 -13.95 -6.75 1.12
CA PRO A 79 -13.67 -8.12 1.53
C PRO A 79 -13.83 -8.27 3.05
N ASP A 80 -14.27 -9.45 3.50
CA ASP A 80 -14.38 -9.75 4.93
C ASP A 80 -13.00 -9.60 5.61
N PRO A 81 -12.87 -8.86 6.73
CA PRO A 81 -11.63 -8.73 7.47
C PRO A 81 -10.93 -10.08 7.79
N LYS A 82 -11.70 -11.16 8.00
CA LYS A 82 -11.18 -12.51 8.29
C LYS A 82 -10.48 -13.17 7.10
N THR A 83 -10.64 -12.62 5.91
CA THR A 83 -9.95 -13.05 4.69
C THR A 83 -8.47 -12.68 4.72
N PHE A 84 -8.09 -11.69 5.54
CA PHE A 84 -6.71 -11.22 5.67
C PHE A 84 -6.03 -11.86 6.88
N GLN A 85 -4.85 -12.41 6.65
CA GLN A 85 -3.96 -12.88 7.70
C GLN A 85 -2.80 -11.88 7.83
N VAL A 86 -2.89 -10.99 8.82
CA VAL A 86 -1.82 -10.04 9.13
C VAL A 86 -0.91 -10.64 10.18
N LEU A 87 0.39 -10.65 9.91
CA LEU A 87 1.43 -11.10 10.83
C LEU A 87 2.33 -9.91 11.16
N VAL A 88 2.61 -9.66 12.44
CA VAL A 88 3.59 -8.68 12.91
C VAL A 88 4.70 -9.42 13.62
N ASP A 89 5.91 -9.39 13.04
CA ASP A 89 7.04 -10.26 13.41
C ASP A 89 6.63 -11.74 13.58
N GLY A 90 5.80 -12.23 12.66
CA GLY A 90 5.27 -13.59 12.66
C GLY A 90 4.09 -13.85 13.61
N LYS A 91 3.68 -12.88 14.44
CA LYS A 91 2.53 -13.02 15.34
C LYS A 91 1.23 -12.53 14.67
N PRO A 92 0.12 -13.27 14.75
CA PRO A 92 -1.12 -12.85 14.12
C PRO A 92 -1.72 -11.61 14.78
N VAL A 93 -2.17 -10.66 13.96
CA VAL A 93 -2.93 -9.48 14.38
C VAL A 93 -4.25 -9.46 13.63
N ALA A 94 -5.36 -9.29 14.36
CA ALA A 94 -6.68 -9.25 13.75
C ALA A 94 -6.90 -7.97 12.94
N VAL A 95 -7.53 -8.10 11.77
CA VAL A 95 -8.08 -6.97 11.01
C VAL A 95 -9.50 -6.70 11.54
N GLN A 96 -9.78 -5.47 11.92
CA GLN A 96 -11.08 -5.04 12.44
C GLN A 96 -12.01 -4.59 11.32
N SER A 97 -11.50 -3.83 10.36
CA SER A 97 -12.28 -3.32 9.24
C SER A 97 -11.40 -3.14 8.00
N VAL A 98 -12.06 -3.10 6.84
CA VAL A 98 -11.41 -2.98 5.53
C VAL A 98 -12.00 -1.79 4.78
N GLY A 99 -11.12 -0.88 4.38
CA GLY A 99 -11.44 0.30 3.58
C GLY A 99 -10.95 0.17 2.15
N PHE A 100 -11.47 0.99 1.25
CA PHE A 100 -11.08 0.97 -0.15
C PHE A 100 -11.01 2.36 -0.78
N LYS A 101 -10.02 2.57 -1.64
CA LYS A 101 -9.88 3.72 -2.53
C LYS A 101 -9.47 3.22 -3.91
N ARG A 102 -9.97 3.85 -4.97
CA ARG A 102 -9.53 3.62 -6.35
C ARG A 102 -9.30 4.95 -7.05
N ARG A 103 -8.20 5.07 -7.80
CA ARG A 103 -7.93 6.23 -8.67
C ARG A 103 -7.30 5.77 -9.98
N VAL A 104 -7.57 6.50 -11.05
CA VAL A 104 -6.80 6.35 -12.30
C VAL A 104 -5.41 6.91 -12.04
N LEU A 105 -4.38 6.11 -12.27
CA LEU A 105 -2.98 6.50 -12.12
C LEU A 105 -2.42 7.03 -13.45
N TYR A 106 -2.78 6.38 -14.56
CA TYR A 106 -2.34 6.75 -15.90
C TYR A 106 -3.35 6.25 -16.94
N ALA A 107 -3.64 7.09 -17.94
CA ALA A 107 -4.57 6.78 -19.03
C ALA A 107 -4.33 7.74 -20.21
N PRO A 108 -3.26 7.56 -20.99
CA PRO A 108 -2.97 8.45 -22.11
C PRO A 108 -3.98 8.23 -23.24
N LEU A 109 -4.22 9.29 -24.03
CA LEU A 109 -5.24 9.29 -25.08
C LEU A 109 -4.78 8.57 -26.37
N LYS A 110 -3.48 8.60 -26.68
CA LYS A 110 -2.95 8.12 -27.97
C LYS A 110 -2.91 6.60 -28.06
N GLU A 111 -2.29 5.96 -27.08
CA GLU A 111 -2.14 4.50 -26.99
C GLU A 111 -2.78 4.03 -25.70
N ARG A 112 -3.54 2.93 -25.75
CA ARG A 112 -4.29 2.49 -24.58
C ARG A 112 -3.35 1.90 -23.53
N ASP A 113 -3.05 2.69 -22.50
CA ASP A 113 -2.38 2.25 -21.27
C ASP A 113 -3.15 2.74 -20.04
N LEU A 114 -4.16 1.96 -19.62
CA LEU A 114 -4.92 2.27 -18.42
C LEU A 114 -4.27 1.60 -17.21
N ARG A 115 -3.80 2.41 -16.26
CA ARG A 115 -3.30 1.97 -14.96
C ARG A 115 -4.16 2.52 -13.85
N ILE A 116 -4.69 1.62 -13.03
CA ILE A 116 -5.63 1.94 -11.96
C ILE A 116 -4.92 1.63 -10.64
N GLY A 117 -4.73 2.65 -9.81
CA GLY A 117 -4.30 2.44 -8.43
C GLY A 117 -5.49 2.03 -7.58
N ASN A 118 -5.43 0.83 -7.00
CA ASN A 118 -6.39 0.36 -6.02
C ASN A 118 -5.69 0.23 -4.67
N TYR A 119 -6.36 0.67 -3.62
CA TYR A 119 -5.81 0.76 -2.28
C TYR A 119 -6.79 0.10 -1.31
N LEU A 120 -6.36 -0.97 -0.65
CA LEU A 120 -7.07 -1.56 0.48
C LEU A 120 -6.46 -1.06 1.78
N TYR A 121 -7.30 -0.61 2.70
CA TYR A 121 -6.85 -0.20 4.03
C TYR A 121 -7.27 -1.23 5.06
N LEU A 122 -6.34 -1.71 5.87
CA LEU A 122 -6.62 -2.66 6.93
C LEU A 122 -6.45 -1.95 8.27
N GLN A 123 -7.56 -1.71 8.97
CA GLN A 123 -7.53 -1.25 10.35
C GLN A 123 -7.23 -2.46 11.24
N LEU A 124 -6.13 -2.41 11.97
CA LEU A 124 -5.67 -3.49 12.83
C LEU A 124 -6.25 -3.35 14.24
N GLY A 125 -6.43 -4.48 14.91
CA GLY A 125 -6.79 -4.54 16.33
C GLY A 125 -5.60 -4.54 17.29
N GLY A 126 -4.38 -4.55 16.75
CA GLY A 126 -3.13 -4.41 17.51
C GLY A 126 -2.23 -3.36 16.87
N LEU A 127 -1.23 -2.90 17.63
CA LEU A 127 -0.25 -1.93 17.16
C LEU A 127 0.97 -2.64 16.57
N ILE A 128 1.49 -2.08 15.48
CA ILE A 128 2.83 -2.29 14.98
C ILE A 128 3.72 -1.26 15.65
N THR A 129 4.75 -1.73 16.36
CA THR A 129 5.71 -0.87 17.04
C THR A 129 6.98 -0.70 16.20
N SER A 130 7.82 0.25 16.60
CA SER A 130 9.03 0.63 15.85
C SER A 130 9.88 -0.59 15.48
N ASN A 131 10.31 -0.63 14.22
CA ASN A 131 11.15 -1.65 13.60
C ASN A 131 10.51 -3.04 13.43
N GLN A 132 9.24 -3.23 13.82
CA GLN A 132 8.53 -4.47 13.55
C GLN A 132 8.16 -4.59 12.06
N THR A 133 8.06 -5.82 11.57
CA THR A 133 7.68 -6.12 10.19
C THR A 133 6.25 -6.62 10.14
N ALA A 134 5.41 -5.97 9.35
CA ALA A 134 4.08 -6.43 9.01
C ALA A 134 4.14 -7.22 7.69
N GLU A 135 3.47 -8.37 7.67
CA GLU A 135 3.17 -9.15 6.47
C GLU A 135 1.67 -9.32 6.34
N VAL A 136 1.16 -9.25 5.11
CA VAL A 136 -0.26 -9.51 4.82
C VAL A 136 -0.40 -10.64 3.81
N ARG A 137 -1.17 -11.65 4.21
CA ARG A 137 -1.58 -12.77 3.36
C ARG A 137 -3.09 -12.79 3.24
N THR A 138 -3.59 -13.56 2.28
CA THR A 138 -5.03 -13.75 2.09
C THR A 138 -5.38 -15.23 2.00
N THR A 139 -6.58 -15.58 2.49
CA THR A 139 -7.22 -16.88 2.23
C THR A 139 -8.06 -16.89 0.96
N ASP A 140 -8.33 -15.73 0.36
CA ASP A 140 -9.09 -15.62 -0.90
C ASP A 140 -8.13 -15.41 -2.07
N PRO A 141 -7.86 -16.46 -2.88
CA PRO A 141 -6.96 -16.35 -4.02
C PRO A 141 -7.48 -15.43 -5.13
N LYS A 142 -8.75 -14.96 -5.06
CA LYS A 142 -9.30 -13.97 -5.99
C LYS A 142 -8.80 -12.55 -5.70
N LEU A 143 -8.37 -12.26 -4.47
CA LEU A 143 -7.80 -10.96 -4.14
C LEU A 143 -6.40 -10.83 -4.73
N TRP A 144 -5.54 -11.82 -4.51
CA TRP A 144 -4.23 -11.95 -5.16
C TRP A 144 -3.70 -13.39 -5.01
N PRO A 145 -2.82 -13.84 -5.91
CA PRO A 145 -2.23 -15.17 -5.80
C PRO A 145 -1.29 -15.27 -4.59
N ALA A 146 -1.12 -16.48 -4.03
CA ALA A 146 -0.24 -16.71 -2.87
C ALA A 146 1.24 -16.38 -3.11
N SER A 147 1.65 -16.20 -4.37
CA SER A 147 2.99 -15.74 -4.74
C SER A 147 3.21 -14.24 -4.50
N THR A 148 2.15 -13.42 -4.47
CA THR A 148 2.21 -11.98 -4.19
C THR A 148 2.48 -11.76 -2.71
N ARG A 149 3.51 -10.97 -2.39
CA ARG A 149 3.96 -10.73 -1.01
C ARG A 149 3.77 -9.27 -0.63
N PHE A 150 2.93 -9.03 0.37
CA PHE A 150 2.81 -7.73 1.02
C PHE A 150 3.61 -7.74 2.31
N SER A 151 4.70 -6.97 2.37
CA SER A 151 5.50 -6.80 3.57
C SER A 151 6.05 -5.37 3.68
N ALA A 152 6.12 -4.87 4.91
CA ALA A 152 6.64 -3.55 5.24
C ALA A 152 7.18 -3.53 6.67
N ARG A 153 8.24 -2.75 6.91
CA ARG A 153 8.80 -2.54 8.24
C ARG A 153 8.40 -1.16 8.78
N ASP A 154 8.05 -1.07 10.05
CA ASP A 154 7.78 0.20 10.75
C ASP A 154 9.10 0.92 11.08
N ASP A 155 9.90 1.18 10.05
CA ASP A 155 11.13 1.97 10.17
C ASP A 155 10.76 3.41 10.55
N PRO A 156 11.38 4.00 11.59
CA PRO A 156 11.14 5.40 11.99
C PRO A 156 11.43 6.43 10.89
N LEU A 157 12.30 6.10 9.94
CA LEU A 157 12.70 6.97 8.83
C LEU A 157 12.02 6.60 7.51
N ARG A 158 11.05 5.68 7.53
CA ARG A 158 10.31 5.32 6.31
C ARG A 158 9.63 6.55 5.70
N TRP A 159 9.53 6.55 4.38
CA TRP A 159 8.67 7.50 3.70
C TRP A 159 7.20 7.26 4.06
N SER A 160 6.45 8.34 4.27
CA SER A 160 5.02 8.28 4.55
C SER A 160 4.25 9.23 3.62
N PRO A 161 3.23 8.73 2.90
CA PRO A 161 2.41 9.58 2.03
C PRO A 161 1.50 10.53 2.83
N ALA A 162 1.41 10.34 4.14
CA ALA A 162 0.61 11.17 5.03
C ALA A 162 1.35 12.42 5.50
N ILE A 163 2.68 12.51 5.31
CA ILE A 163 3.50 13.65 5.76
C ILE A 163 3.81 14.53 4.56
N HIS A 164 3.30 15.76 4.58
CA HIS A 164 3.45 16.73 3.51
C HIS A 164 4.36 17.87 3.96
N VAL A 165 5.50 18.00 3.29
CA VAL A 165 6.50 19.05 3.49
C VAL A 165 6.93 19.62 2.15
N ASN A 166 7.54 20.79 2.13
CA ASN A 166 8.24 21.27 0.94
C ASN A 166 9.49 20.41 0.73
N GLN A 167 9.52 19.63 -0.35
CA GLN A 167 10.60 18.71 -0.67
C GLN A 167 11.92 19.40 -1.03
N ALA A 168 11.89 20.69 -1.41
CA ALA A 168 13.10 21.48 -1.63
C ALA A 168 13.66 22.09 -0.33
N GLY A 169 12.88 22.12 0.75
CA GLY A 169 13.24 22.69 2.03
C GLY A 169 12.69 24.10 2.26
N TYR A 170 13.27 24.80 3.24
CA TYR A 170 12.81 26.10 3.73
C TYR A 170 13.99 27.03 4.01
N LEU A 171 13.81 28.33 3.78
CA LEU A 171 14.80 29.33 4.17
C LEU A 171 14.88 29.46 5.70
N PRO A 172 16.09 29.71 6.27
CA PRO A 172 16.27 29.72 7.73
C PRO A 172 15.32 30.67 8.48
N ALA A 173 15.20 31.91 8.02
CA ALA A 173 14.43 32.97 8.68
C ALA A 173 12.93 33.00 8.30
N PHE A 174 12.46 32.08 7.46
CA PHE A 174 11.07 32.06 6.99
C PHE A 174 10.24 31.01 7.75
N PRO A 175 8.91 31.23 7.88
CA PRO A 175 7.99 30.23 8.41
C PRO A 175 8.11 28.90 7.68
N LYS A 176 7.98 27.80 8.45
CA LYS A 176 8.05 26.43 7.95
C LYS A 176 6.73 25.75 8.26
N THR A 177 6.08 25.23 7.24
CA THR A 177 4.76 24.62 7.36
C THR A 177 4.82 23.20 6.84
N ALA A 178 4.33 22.27 7.65
CA ALA A 178 4.09 20.88 7.30
C ALA A 178 2.62 20.54 7.58
N LEU A 179 2.07 19.58 6.84
CA LEU A 179 0.73 19.05 7.07
C LEU A 179 0.83 17.54 7.22
N VAL A 180 0.04 16.98 8.12
CA VAL A 180 -0.11 15.53 8.26
C VAL A 180 -1.57 15.19 7.99
N GLY A 181 -1.80 14.37 6.97
CA GLY A 181 -3.15 14.02 6.54
C GLY A 181 -3.12 13.12 5.31
N TYR A 182 -4.13 12.27 5.18
CA TYR A 182 -4.23 11.34 4.06
C TYR A 182 -5.68 10.93 3.82
N TYR A 183 -6.10 10.86 2.57
CA TYR A 183 -7.45 10.42 2.21
C TYR A 183 -7.48 8.90 1.98
N LEU A 184 -8.31 8.23 2.78
CA LEU A 184 -8.44 6.77 2.89
C LEU A 184 -9.65 6.22 2.11
N GLY A 185 -10.22 7.00 1.19
CA GLY A 185 -11.38 6.56 0.41
C GLY A 185 -12.62 6.37 1.29
N SER A 186 -13.13 5.14 1.35
CA SER A 186 -14.32 4.81 2.15
C SER A 186 -14.14 4.98 3.67
N PHE A 187 -12.91 5.07 4.16
CA PHE A 187 -12.63 5.40 5.57
C PHE A 187 -12.58 6.91 5.84
N GLY A 188 -12.72 7.76 4.81
CA GLY A 188 -12.62 9.21 4.99
C GLY A 188 -11.19 9.68 5.16
N GLU A 189 -10.95 10.57 6.12
CA GLU A 189 -9.62 11.13 6.41
C GLU A 189 -8.88 10.32 7.47
N LEU A 190 -7.55 10.29 7.37
CA LEU A 190 -6.69 9.68 8.36
C LEU A 190 -6.80 10.39 9.72
N GLU A 191 -7.18 9.65 10.76
CA GLU A 191 -7.17 10.14 12.14
C GLU A 191 -5.74 10.16 12.73
N VAL A 192 -5.04 11.28 12.60
CA VAL A 192 -3.64 11.44 13.05
C VAL A 192 -3.49 11.38 14.58
N VAL A 193 -4.52 11.76 15.34
CA VAL A 193 -4.45 11.88 16.81
C VAL A 193 -4.49 10.52 17.52
N LYS A 194 -5.19 9.51 16.96
CA LYS A 194 -5.20 8.14 17.51
C LYS A 194 -3.97 7.33 17.11
N ALA A 195 -3.31 7.70 16.03
CA ALA A 195 -2.13 7.01 15.50
C ALA A 195 -0.91 7.05 16.45
N ILE A 196 -0.84 8.04 17.35
CA ILE A 196 0.36 8.33 18.16
C ILE A 196 0.20 7.87 19.63
N SER A 197 -0.96 7.32 20.02
CA SER A 197 -1.16 6.87 21.41
C SER A 197 -0.48 5.53 21.69
N GLN A 198 0.84 5.55 21.87
CA GLN A 198 1.53 4.49 22.62
C GLN A 198 1.40 4.80 24.11
N GLY A 199 0.81 3.89 24.89
CA GLY A 199 0.84 3.96 26.36
C GLY A 199 -0.22 4.83 27.05
N GLY A 200 -1.31 5.21 26.37
CA GLY A 200 -2.43 5.93 27.00
C GLY A 200 -2.29 7.45 27.06
N GLU A 201 -1.18 8.02 26.59
CA GLU A 201 -1.06 9.46 26.32
C GLU A 201 -1.31 9.75 24.84
N THR A 202 -2.47 10.32 24.54
CA THR A 202 -2.81 10.84 23.22
C THR A 202 -1.99 12.09 22.93
N SER A 203 -0.76 11.95 22.43
CA SER A 203 0.04 13.10 22.01
C SER A 203 -0.08 13.27 20.49
N SER A 204 -0.65 14.38 20.01
CA SER A 204 -0.55 14.79 18.59
C SER A 204 0.83 15.38 18.29
N GLY A 205 1.89 14.76 18.82
CA GLY A 205 3.26 15.26 18.74
C GLY A 205 3.86 15.04 17.36
N PHE A 206 4.84 15.87 17.00
CA PHE A 206 5.74 15.60 15.88
C PHE A 206 7.17 15.92 16.28
N GLN A 207 8.12 15.28 15.60
CA GLN A 207 9.54 15.55 15.72
C GLN A 207 10.11 15.92 14.36
N VAL A 208 11.07 16.84 14.35
CA VAL A 208 11.96 17.09 13.22
C VAL A 208 13.31 16.54 13.62
N LEU A 209 13.83 15.63 12.80
CA LEU A 209 15.13 15.01 13.00
C LEU A 209 16.18 15.76 12.17
N ASP A 210 17.40 15.86 12.67
CA ASP A 210 18.55 16.24 11.87
C ASP A 210 19.00 15.09 10.95
N ARG A 211 20.05 15.32 10.17
CA ARG A 211 20.62 14.32 9.24
C ARG A 211 21.10 13.05 9.95
N ASP A 212 21.48 13.15 11.21
CA ASP A 212 21.99 12.02 12.01
C ASP A 212 20.86 11.32 12.77
N GLY A 213 19.60 11.71 12.55
CA GLY A 213 18.43 11.14 13.20
C GLY A 213 18.17 11.67 14.62
N LYS A 214 18.87 12.73 15.06
CA LYS A 214 18.65 13.33 16.39
C LYS A 214 17.51 14.33 16.33
N VAL A 215 16.72 14.40 17.39
CA VAL A 215 15.61 15.35 17.49
C VAL A 215 16.16 16.79 17.53
N ALA A 216 15.91 17.55 16.47
CA ALA A 216 16.24 18.97 16.36
C ALA A 216 15.09 19.87 16.83
N PHE A 217 13.85 19.40 16.70
CA PHE A 217 12.65 20.10 17.17
C PHE A 217 11.54 19.10 17.52
N ALA A 218 10.72 19.43 18.50
CA ALA A 218 9.49 18.72 18.80
C ALA A 218 8.34 19.70 19.02
N GLY A 219 7.16 19.35 18.53
CA GLY A 219 5.98 20.21 18.62
C GLY A 219 4.68 19.41 18.67
N ARG A 220 3.57 20.12 18.64
CA ARG A 220 2.22 19.55 18.56
C ARG A 220 1.55 19.98 17.27
N LEU A 221 0.86 19.04 16.63
CA LEU A 221 0.01 19.30 15.47
C LEU A 221 -1.25 20.02 15.93
N LYS A 222 -1.66 21.02 15.14
CA LYS A 222 -2.95 21.69 15.28
C LYS A 222 -3.93 21.06 14.29
N PRO A 223 -5.06 20.49 14.75
CA PRO A 223 -6.07 19.95 13.86
C PRO A 223 -6.57 21.01 12.89
N ARG A 224 -6.70 20.62 11.62
CA ARG A 224 -7.33 21.41 10.58
C ARG A 224 -8.15 20.43 9.74
N GLY A 225 -9.47 20.46 9.89
CA GLY A 225 -10.34 19.69 9.00
C GLY A 225 -10.19 20.19 7.58
N ASP A 226 -10.17 19.29 6.60
CA ASP A 226 -10.25 19.70 5.22
C ASP A 226 -11.67 20.23 4.98
N GLN A 227 -11.77 21.53 4.71
CA GLN A 227 -12.99 22.06 4.12
C GLN A 227 -12.94 21.59 2.67
N GLY A 228 -13.76 20.61 2.33
CA GLY A 228 -13.84 20.09 0.96
C GLY A 228 -13.94 21.24 -0.05
N PHE A 229 -13.57 20.97 -1.30
CA PHE A 229 -13.79 21.93 -2.37
C PHE A 229 -15.27 22.36 -2.36
N PRO A 230 -15.61 23.67 -2.52
CA PRO A 230 -17.00 24.15 -2.50
C PRO A 230 -17.84 23.65 -3.68
N PHE A 231 -17.34 22.69 -4.46
CA PHE A 231 -17.94 22.15 -5.65
C PHE A 231 -18.35 20.70 -5.41
N ALA A 232 -19.59 20.38 -5.81
CA ALA A 232 -20.27 19.15 -5.42
C ALA A 232 -19.67 17.86 -5.98
N THR A 233 -18.79 17.90 -7.00
CA THR A 233 -18.20 16.70 -7.61
C THR A 233 -16.89 16.98 -8.33
N TYR A 234 -15.97 16.01 -8.28
CA TYR A 234 -15.08 15.68 -9.41
C TYR A 234 -15.77 14.64 -10.29
#